data_AF-A0A1I6QQ54-F1
#
_entry.id   AF-A0A1I6QQ54-F1
#
_cell.length_a   1.000
_cell.length_b   1.000
_cell.length_c   1.000
_cell.angle_alpha   90.00
_cell.angle_beta   90.00
_cell.angle_gamma   90.00
#
_symmetry.space_group_name_H-M   'P 1'
#
loop_
_entity.id
_entity.type
_entity.pdbx_description
1 polymer ?
#
loop_
_entity_poly.entity_id
_entity_poly.type
_entity_poly.pdbx_seq_one_letter_code
_entity_poly.pdbx_strand_id
1 'polypeptide(L)' 'MGQGVHVTDLPGVGKRYDIDLEREDERVSVVIRSSGVRDLYVFTSHSADPTAVLELTEEQARKVGAVLSATFFEA' A
#
# COMPACT_ATOMS: atom_id res chain seq x y z
N MET A 1 -7.25 12.46 9.58
CA MET A 1 -6.61 11.22 9.09
C MET A 1 -6.00 11.43 7.70
N GLY A 2 -5.23 12.51 7.49
CA GLY A 2 -4.80 12.88 6.13
C GLY A 2 -3.46 13.61 6.05
N GLN A 3 -2.65 13.56 7.11
CA GLN A 3 -1.24 13.94 6.97
C GLN A 3 -0.46 12.68 6.62
N GLY A 4 0.34 12.73 5.55
CA GLY A 4 1.18 11.62 5.11
C GLY A 4 0.55 10.59 4.19
N VAL A 5 -0.62 10.85 3.58
CA VAL A 5 -1.15 10.00 2.49
C VAL A 5 -1.44 10.84 1.26
N HIS A 6 -0.79 10.50 0.14
CA HIS A 6 -0.93 11.17 -1.15
C HIS A 6 -1.65 10.26 -2.13
N VAL A 7 -2.72 10.76 -2.76
CA VAL A 7 -3.56 9.97 -3.66
C VAL A 7 -3.30 10.41 -5.10
N THR A 8 -3.03 9.45 -5.98
CA THR A 8 -2.81 9.68 -7.41
C THR A 8 -3.74 8.79 -8.23
N ASP A 9 -4.50 9.39 -9.14
CA ASP A 9 -5.25 8.65 -10.15
C ASP A 9 -4.30 8.10 -11.23
N LEU A 10 -4.46 6.82 -11.56
CA LEU A 10 -3.70 6.13 -12.61
C LEU A 10 -4.66 5.73 -13.74
N PRO A 11 -4.80 6.55 -14.80
CA PRO A 11 -5.72 6.26 -15.91
C PRO A 11 -5.49 4.88 -16.52
N GLY A 12 -6.55 4.06 -16.57
CA GLY A 12 -6.49 2.69 -17.10
C GLY A 12 -5.90 1.64 -16.15
N VAL A 13 -5.40 2.04 -14.98
CA VAL A 13 -4.81 1.12 -13.98
C VAL A 13 -5.62 1.11 -12.70
N GLY A 14 -5.93 2.29 -12.12
CA GLY A 14 -6.62 2.40 -10.84
C GLY A 14 -6.21 3.64 -10.04
N LYS A 15 -5.98 3.48 -8.73
CA LYS A 15 -5.51 4.56 -7.85
C LYS A 15 -4.28 4.13 -7.06
N ARG A 16 -3.31 5.03 -6.91
CA ARG A 16 -2.16 4.87 -6.03
C ARG A 16 -2.33 5.72 -4.77
N TYR A 17 -1.92 5.14 -3.65
CA TYR A 17 -1.87 5.77 -2.34
C TYR A 17 -0.43 5.68 -1.85
N ASP A 18 0.27 6.80 -1.78
CA ASP A 18 1.62 6.88 -1.24
C ASP A 18 1.52 7.28 0.24
N ILE A 19 2.05 6.46 1.13
CA ILE A 19 1.98 6.63 2.59
C ILE A 19 3.39 6.95 3.09
N ASP A 20 3.54 8.17 3.61
CA ASP A 20 4.76 8.63 4.26
C ASP A 20 4.93 7.90 5.60
N LEU A 21 6.15 7.44 5.86
CA LEU A 21 6.53 6.84 7.14
C LEU A 21 7.35 7.85 7.96
N GLU A 22 7.77 7.44 9.17
CA GLU A 22 8.53 8.32 10.08
C GLU A 22 9.83 8.81 9.46
N ARG A 23 10.47 8.00 8.62
CA ARG A 23 11.72 8.31 7.95
C ARG A 23 11.45 8.77 6.53
N GLU A 24 12.12 9.84 6.11
CA GLU A 24 11.94 10.43 4.78
C GLU A 24 12.35 9.49 3.63
N ASP A 25 13.22 8.51 3.90
CA ASP A 25 13.66 7.50 2.94
C ASP A 25 12.78 6.24 2.91
N GLU A 26 11.74 6.19 3.75
CA GLU A 26 10.82 5.09 3.85
C GLU A 26 9.42 5.51 3.41
N ARG A 27 8.80 4.69 2.57
CA ARG A 27 7.39 4.88 2.21
C ARG A 27 6.75 3.56 1.81
N VAL A 28 5.44 3.51 1.90
CA VAL A 28 4.63 2.42 1.38
C VAL A 28 3.69 2.97 0.32
N SER A 29 3.75 2.43 -0.89
CA SER A 29 2.77 2.77 -1.94
C SER A 29 1.81 1.61 -2.15
N VAL A 30 0.52 1.88 -2.16
CA VAL A 30 -0.53 0.91 -2.47
C VAL A 30 -1.17 1.29 -3.79
N VAL A 31 -1.16 0.40 -4.77
CA VAL A 31 -1.94 0.56 -6.01
C VAL A 31 -3.15 -0.36 -5.94
N ILE A 32 -4.34 0.21 -5.92
CA ILE A 32 -5.59 -0.53 -6.10
C ILE A 32 -5.92 -0.51 -7.58
N ARG A 33 -5.74 -1.66 -8.24
CA ARG A 33 -6.05 -1.82 -9.66
C ARG A 33 -7.55 -1.91 -9.88
N SER A 34 -8.03 -1.48 -11.05
CA SER A 34 -9.44 -1.61 -11.45
C SER A 34 -9.93 -3.07 -11.51
N SER A 35 -9.01 -4.04 -11.62
CA SER A 35 -9.31 -5.48 -11.54
C SER A 35 -9.62 -5.98 -10.13
N GLY A 36 -9.40 -5.18 -9.09
CA GLY A 36 -9.47 -5.61 -7.69
C GLY A 36 -8.18 -6.25 -7.17
N VAL A 37 -7.10 -6.25 -7.94
CA VAL A 37 -5.77 -6.60 -7.40
C VAL A 37 -5.19 -5.39 -6.66
N ARG A 38 -4.46 -5.64 -5.57
CA ARG A 38 -3.75 -4.61 -4.80
C ARG A 38 -2.25 -4.88 -4.83
N ASP A 39 -1.48 -3.93 -5.32
CA ASP A 39 -0.02 -3.99 -5.23
C ASP A 39 0.46 -3.19 -4.02
N LEU A 40 1.33 -3.79 -3.22
CA LEU A 40 2.03 -3.15 -2.13
C LEU A 40 3.51 -2.98 -2.51
N TYR A 41 3.96 -1.74 -2.61
CA TYR A 41 5.33 -1.38 -2.88
C TYR A 41 5.96 -0.84 -1.59
N VAL A 42 7.10 -1.41 -1.20
CA VAL A 42 7.84 -1.02 0.00
C VAL A 42 9.14 -0.36 -0.41
N PHE A 43 9.41 0.84 0.11
CA PHE A 43 10.63 1.58 -0.11
C PHE A 43 11.34 1.77 1.24
N THR A 44 12.61 1.40 1.31
CA THR A 44 13.44 1.50 2.52
C THR A 44 14.74 2.27 2.25
N SER A 45 14.74 3.12 1.23
CA SER A 45 15.87 3.96 0.82
C SER A 45 15.36 5.05 -0.12
N HIS A 46 16.20 6.04 -0.42
CA HIS A 46 15.93 7.07 -1.43
C HIS A 46 15.87 6.56 -2.88
N SER A 47 15.93 5.24 -3.10
CA SER A 47 15.78 4.64 -4.43
C SER A 47 14.39 4.90 -5.00
N ALA A 48 14.32 5.16 -6.30
CA ALA A 48 13.06 5.19 -7.03
C ALA A 48 12.45 3.78 -7.21
N ASP A 49 13.28 2.74 -7.11
CA ASP A 49 12.86 1.35 -7.17
C ASP A 49 12.47 0.82 -5.78
N PRO A 50 11.37 0.06 -5.68
CA PRO A 50 10.93 -0.52 -4.42
C PRO A 50 11.90 -1.63 -3.96
N THR A 51 12.13 -1.69 -2.66
CA THR A 51 12.84 -2.81 -2.02
C THR A 51 12.05 -4.12 -2.15
N ALA A 52 10.71 -4.05 -2.10
CA ALA A 52 9.83 -5.19 -2.29
C ALA A 52 8.51 -4.80 -2.94
N VAL A 53 7.93 -5.75 -3.69
CA VAL A 53 6.60 -5.64 -4.27
C VAL A 53 5.81 -6.91 -3.95
N LEU A 54 4.60 -6.75 -3.43
CA LEU A 54 3.65 -7.84 -3.24
C LEU A 54 2.39 -7.55 -4.04
N GLU A 55 1.97 -8.51 -4.85
CA GLU A 55 0.65 -8.52 -5.47
C GLU A 55 -0.31 -9.30 -4.56
N LEU A 56 -1.41 -8.67 -4.15
CA LEU A 56 -2.39 -9.24 -3.23
C LEU A 56 -3.75 -9.29 -3.91
N THR A 57 -4.45 -10.41 -3.72
CA THR A 57 -5.89 -10.47 -3.98
C THR A 57 -6.64 -9.58 -3.01
N GLU A 58 -7.91 -9.28 -3.30
CA GLU A 58 -8.77 -8.55 -2.38
C GLU A 58 -8.81 -9.17 -0.97
N GLU A 59 -8.95 -10.49 -0.91
CA GLU A 59 -9.06 -11.23 0.35
C GLU A 59 -7.75 -11.15 1.15
N GLN A 60 -6.60 -11.32 0.49
CA GLN A 60 -5.30 -11.19 1.12
C GLN A 60 -5.05 -9.77 1.63
N ALA A 61 -5.35 -8.75 0.82
CA ALA A 61 -5.21 -7.35 1.23
C ALA A 61 -6.10 -7.02 2.44
N ARG A 62 -7.33 -7.53 2.48
CA ARG A 62 -8.25 -7.37 3.62
C ARG A 62 -7.70 -8.01 4.88
N LYS A 63 -7.10 -9.21 4.77
CA LYS A 63 -6.46 -9.90 5.90
C LYS A 63 -5.27 -9.10 6.44
N VAL A 64 -4.37 -8.64 5.57
CA VAL A 64 -3.23 -7.80 5.96
C VAL A 64 -3.71 -6.52 6.63
N GLY A 65 -4.68 -5.82 6.01
CA GLY A 65 -5.26 -4.61 6.58
C GLY A 65 -5.85 -4.82 7.97
N ALA A 66 -6.60 -5.92 8.17
CA ALA A 66 -7.19 -6.26 9.46
C ALA A 66 -6.13 -6.52 10.55
N VAL A 67 -5.01 -7.15 10.19
CA VAL A 67 -3.87 -7.34 11.11
C VAL A 67 -3.24 -5.98 11.45
N LEU A 68 -2.98 -5.14 10.44
CA LEU A 68 -2.39 -3.80 10.64
C LEU A 68 -3.26 -2.89 11.50
N SER A 69 -4.58 -2.97 11.38
CA SER A 69 -5.52 -2.19 12.19
C SER A 69 -5.84 -2.81 13.55
N ALA A 70 -5.19 -3.92 13.92
CA ALA A 70 -5.47 -4.68 15.15
C ALA A 70 -6.96 -5.07 15.30
N THR A 71 -7.63 -5.33 14.16
CA THR A 71 -9.04 -5.79 14.12
C THR A 71 -9.16 -7.27 13.78
N PHE A 72 -8.04 -7.97 13.58
CA PHE A 72 -8.01 -9.41 13.41
C PHE A 72 -8.09 -10.10 14.77
N PHE A 73 -9.05 -11.02 14.94
CA PHE A 73 -9.20 -11.85 16.13
C PHE A 73 -9.09 -13.32 15.72
N GLU A 74 -8.16 -14.04 16.35
CA GLU A 74 -8.10 -15.49 16.27
C GLU A 74 -9.15 -16.06 17.24
N ALA A 75 -10.02 -16.94 16.73
CA ALA A 75 -11.09 -17.56 17.51
C ALA A 75 -10.57 -18.74 18.33
#